data_AF-I1BNU9-F1
#
_entry.id   AF-I1BNU9-F1
#
_cell.length_a   1.000
_cell.length_b   1.000
_cell.length_c   1.000
_cell.angle_alpha   90.00
_cell.angle_beta   90.00
_cell.angle_gamma   90.00
#
_symmetry.space_group_name_H-M   'P 1'
#
loop_
_entity.id
_entity.type
_entity.pdbx_description
1 polymer ?
#
loop_
_entity_poly.entity_id
_entity_poly.type
_entity_poly.pdbx_seq_one_letter_code
_entity_poly.pdbx_strand_id
1 'polypeptide(L)'
;MAACCARLSKVYMVITNLLFACLGLAFLAFGLIGLKTGFYGSSLFPTNIFKWLAILGAIVCVAAILGAIGAFVRKNFITCIYMIIILAALALQVYIGIKFYKASANVSAYMSDLWTPASTDYRASLQNEFKCCGFQTNMDKYAKTDQCHPTAKSIEAFPPCADILQSYAKSTFGKAYLVMFAALSLEVLAMANAITLLCTSFGGDEESERRKRRKSGIKLDDMSVETPTTLVGSSYNLYDEQKKYYAGSPGGGNASYSTQDVHSPVSNGYGMYNQNAYQSSHGNQYNAY
;
A
#
# COMPACT_ATOMS: atom_id res chain seq x y z
N MET A 1 16.15 -3.27 -26.30
CA MET A 1 14.79 -3.39 -25.71
C MET A 1 14.76 -3.13 -24.19
N ALA A 2 15.74 -3.59 -23.39
CA ALA A 2 15.76 -3.39 -21.93
C ALA A 2 15.66 -1.93 -21.42
N ALA A 3 16.22 -0.96 -22.16
CA ALA A 3 16.15 0.46 -21.77
C ALA A 3 14.74 1.06 -21.86
N CYS A 4 13.87 0.52 -22.72
CA CYS A 4 12.49 1.00 -22.88
C CYS A 4 11.63 0.56 -21.68
N CYS A 5 11.72 -0.72 -21.29
CA CYS A 5 10.99 -1.27 -20.13
C CYS A 5 11.35 -0.56 -18.82
N ALA A 6 12.63 -0.21 -18.62
CA ALA A 6 13.08 0.48 -17.42
C ALA A 6 12.54 1.92 -17.31
N ARG A 7 12.37 2.64 -18.43
CA ARG A 7 11.77 3.97 -18.43
C ARG A 7 10.26 3.91 -18.20
N LEU A 8 9.59 2.95 -18.83
CA LEU A 8 8.14 2.76 -18.69
C LEU A 8 7.75 2.40 -17.25
N SER A 9 8.51 1.53 -16.59
CA SER A 9 8.28 1.16 -15.18
C SER A 9 8.37 2.36 -14.23
N LYS A 10 9.33 3.27 -14.43
CA LYS A 10 9.46 4.49 -13.62
C LYS A 10 8.29 5.45 -13.83
N VAL A 11 7.90 5.69 -15.09
CA VAL A 11 6.77 6.57 -15.42
C VAL A 11 5.48 6.01 -14.81
N TYR A 12 5.26 4.71 -14.93
CA TYR A 12 4.10 4.04 -14.34
C TYR A 12 4.05 4.24 -12.81
N MET A 13 5.16 4.04 -12.11
CA MET A 13 5.22 4.22 -10.66
C MET A 13 4.92 5.67 -10.23
N VAL A 14 5.42 6.67 -10.97
CA VAL A 14 5.12 8.08 -10.70
C VAL A 14 3.64 8.36 -10.91
N ILE A 15 3.06 7.87 -12.01
CA ILE A 15 1.63 8.06 -12.31
C ILE A 15 0.77 7.40 -11.23
N THR A 16 1.07 6.16 -10.81
CA THR A 16 0.28 5.47 -9.77
C THR A 16 0.35 6.18 -8.43
N ASN A 17 1.53 6.69 -8.02
CA ASN A 17 1.65 7.47 -6.79
C ASN A 17 0.94 8.82 -6.87
N LEU A 18 0.92 9.46 -8.05
CA LEU A 18 0.16 10.70 -8.26
C LEU A 18 -1.34 10.45 -8.14
N LEU A 19 -1.86 9.39 -8.77
CA LEU A 19 -3.27 9.00 -8.64
C LEU A 19 -3.63 8.68 -7.17
N PHE A 20 -2.73 8.00 -6.46
CA PHE A 20 -2.90 7.71 -5.04
C PHE A 20 -2.90 8.97 -4.18
N ALA A 21 -2.04 9.95 -4.49
CA ALA A 21 -2.05 11.25 -3.83
C ALA A 21 -3.36 12.01 -4.07
N CYS A 22 -3.84 12.05 -5.31
CA CYS A 22 -5.13 12.68 -5.64
C CYS A 22 -6.29 12.02 -4.89
N LEU A 23 -6.29 10.69 -4.79
CA LEU A 23 -7.30 9.93 -4.06
C LEU A 23 -7.24 10.19 -2.55
N GLY A 24 -6.04 10.23 -1.97
CA GLY A 24 -5.83 10.61 -0.57
C GLY A 24 -6.34 12.03 -0.26
N LEU A 25 -6.04 12.99 -1.14
CA LEU A 25 -6.54 14.37 -1.03
C LEU A 25 -8.06 14.43 -1.14
N ALA A 26 -8.66 13.64 -2.04
CA ALA A 26 -10.11 13.57 -2.18
C ALA A 26 -10.78 13.02 -0.90
N PHE A 27 -10.23 11.94 -0.31
CA PHE A 27 -10.73 11.40 0.95
C PHE A 27 -10.53 12.36 2.13
N LEU A 28 -9.38 13.04 2.18
CA LEU A 28 -9.10 14.04 3.20
C LEU A 28 -10.08 15.23 3.09
N ALA A 29 -10.26 15.77 1.88
CA ALA A 29 -11.18 16.87 1.64
C ALA A 29 -12.62 16.47 1.96
N PHE A 30 -13.08 15.31 1.48
CA PHE A 30 -14.43 14.83 1.74
C PHE A 30 -14.66 14.55 3.24
N GLY A 31 -13.69 13.97 3.93
CA GLY A 31 -13.74 13.79 5.38
C GLY A 31 -13.82 15.12 6.13
N LEU A 32 -12.98 16.10 5.80
CA LEU A 32 -12.98 17.42 6.45
C LEU A 32 -14.25 18.23 6.16
N ILE A 33 -14.75 18.21 4.92
CA ILE A 33 -16.01 18.90 4.54
C ILE A 33 -17.19 18.22 5.23
N GLY A 34 -17.21 16.89 5.31
CA GLY A 34 -18.25 16.13 6.01
C GLY A 34 -18.30 16.43 7.52
N LEU A 35 -17.15 16.62 8.16
CA LEU A 35 -17.07 17.03 9.57
C LEU A 35 -17.65 18.43 9.83
N LYS A 36 -17.60 19.32 8.84
CA LYS A 36 -18.16 20.69 8.93
C LYS A 36 -19.60 20.78 8.44
N THR A 37 -20.30 19.65 8.27
CA THR A 37 -21.66 19.57 7.70
C THR A 37 -21.80 20.36 6.39
N GLY A 38 -20.74 20.35 5.57
CA GLY A 38 -20.63 21.27 4.43
C GLY A 38 -21.42 20.88 3.19
N PHE A 39 -22.05 19.70 3.17
CA PHE A 39 -22.80 19.21 2.01
C PHE A 39 -24.13 18.58 2.39
N TYR A 40 -25.02 18.54 1.41
CA TYR A 40 -26.38 18.03 1.53
C TYR A 40 -26.40 16.57 2.04
N GLY A 41 -27.13 16.30 3.12
CA GLY A 41 -27.27 14.98 3.73
C GLY A 41 -26.02 14.46 4.44
N SER A 42 -25.02 15.32 4.70
CA SER A 42 -23.83 14.95 5.50
C SER A 42 -24.20 14.52 6.92
N SER A 43 -25.26 15.09 7.47
CA SER A 43 -25.83 14.77 8.79
C SER A 43 -26.25 13.29 8.92
N LEU A 44 -26.63 12.62 7.83
CA LEU A 44 -27.08 11.22 7.84
C LEU A 44 -25.96 10.20 8.07
N PHE A 45 -24.71 10.62 7.90
CA PHE A 45 -23.56 9.75 8.12
C PHE A 45 -23.09 9.89 9.57
N PRO A 46 -22.64 8.80 10.22
CA PRO A 46 -22.08 8.89 11.56
C PRO A 46 -20.83 9.76 11.50
N THR A 47 -20.72 10.74 12.40
CA THR A 47 -19.57 11.66 12.48
C THR A 47 -18.24 10.93 12.55
N ASN A 48 -18.23 9.75 13.18
CA ASN A 48 -17.05 8.88 13.25
C ASN A 48 -16.56 8.44 11.87
N ILE A 49 -17.44 8.17 10.90
CA ILE A 49 -17.03 7.75 9.56
C ILE A 49 -16.22 8.85 8.87
N PHE A 50 -16.66 10.11 8.94
CA PHE A 50 -15.89 11.22 8.36
C PHE A 50 -14.53 11.42 9.03
N LYS A 51 -14.44 11.21 10.36
CA LYS A 51 -13.15 11.23 11.06
C LYS A 51 -12.22 10.15 10.54
N TRP A 52 -12.69 8.90 10.44
CA TRP A 52 -11.90 7.79 9.92
C TRP A 52 -11.49 7.99 8.47
N LEU A 53 -12.38 8.56 7.65
CA LEU A 53 -12.11 8.84 6.24
C LEU A 53 -11.09 9.96 6.05
N ALA A 54 -11.14 11.02 6.88
CA ALA A 54 -10.12 12.06 6.89
C ALA A 54 -8.75 11.52 7.32
N ILE A 55 -8.71 10.67 8.36
CA ILE A 55 -7.48 10.00 8.81
C ILE A 55 -6.93 9.09 7.70
N LEU A 56 -7.79 8.29 7.05
CA LEU A 56 -7.40 7.45 5.91
C LEU A 56 -6.80 8.30 4.78
N GLY A 57 -7.47 9.39 4.40
CA GLY A 57 -6.98 10.31 3.37
C GLY A 57 -5.60 10.89 3.69
N ALA A 58 -5.36 11.27 4.95
CA ALA A 58 -4.06 11.75 5.40
C ALA A 58 -2.97 10.67 5.32
N ILE A 59 -3.27 9.44 5.75
CA ILE A 59 -2.35 8.29 5.67
C ILE A 59 -2.00 8.00 4.21
N VAL A 60 -3.00 7.97 3.32
CA VAL A 60 -2.81 7.76 1.88
C VAL A 60 -1.96 8.86 1.24
N CYS A 61 -2.12 10.13 1.65
CA CYS A 61 -1.25 11.22 1.19
C CYS A 61 0.21 11.01 1.60
N VAL A 62 0.46 10.64 2.86
CA VAL A 62 1.81 10.34 3.36
C VAL A 62 2.40 9.15 2.61
N ALA A 63 1.61 8.09 2.40
CA ALA A 63 2.01 6.93 1.62
C ALA A 63 2.39 7.30 0.19
N ALA A 64 1.62 8.18 -0.46
CA ALA A 64 1.92 8.63 -1.82
C ALA A 64 3.25 9.42 -1.91
N ILE A 65 3.54 10.27 -0.92
CA ILE A 65 4.82 10.99 -0.83
C ILE A 65 5.97 9.99 -0.64
N LEU A 66 5.84 9.03 0.27
CA LEU A 66 6.86 8.01 0.50
C LEU A 66 7.03 7.08 -0.69
N GLY A 67 5.95 6.75 -1.40
CA GLY A 67 5.99 5.99 -2.64
C GLY A 67 6.73 6.75 -3.74
N ALA A 68 6.48 8.05 -3.88
CA ALA A 68 7.23 8.90 -4.80
C ALA A 68 8.72 8.98 -4.42
N ILE A 69 9.05 9.20 -3.14
CA ILE A 69 10.45 9.21 -2.67
C ILE A 69 11.12 7.85 -2.89
N GLY A 70 10.44 6.75 -2.58
CA GLY A 70 10.92 5.38 -2.79
C GLY A 70 11.20 5.05 -4.26
N ALA A 71 10.50 5.72 -5.19
CA ALA A 71 10.79 5.60 -6.63
C ALA A 71 12.17 6.18 -7.00
N PHE A 72 12.60 7.24 -6.32
CA PHE A 72 13.87 7.92 -6.58
C PHE A 72 15.00 7.39 -5.69
N VAL A 73 14.70 7.03 -4.44
CA VAL A 73 15.67 6.59 -3.44
C VAL A 73 15.60 5.07 -3.33
N ARG A 74 16.61 4.38 -3.87
CA ARG A 74 16.77 2.92 -3.76
C ARG A 74 17.24 2.46 -2.38
N LYS A 75 16.51 2.85 -1.32
CA LYS A 75 16.77 2.36 0.04
C LYS A 75 15.65 1.42 0.45
N ASN A 76 15.97 0.14 0.65
CA ASN A 76 15.03 -0.91 1.05
C ASN A 76 14.21 -0.52 2.30
N PHE A 77 14.81 0.26 3.21
CA PHE A 77 14.15 0.77 4.41
C PHE A 77 12.92 1.66 4.09
N ILE A 78 13.01 2.55 3.10
CA ILE A 78 11.90 3.45 2.74
C ILE A 78 10.75 2.64 2.14
N THR A 79 11.05 1.69 1.25
CA THR A 79 10.05 0.83 0.63
C THR A 79 9.38 -0.09 1.66
N CYS A 80 10.10 -0.55 2.68
CA CYS A 80 9.54 -1.33 3.78
C CYS A 80 8.54 -0.50 4.62
N ILE A 81 8.90 0.73 5.00
CA ILE A 81 7.98 1.65 5.70
C ILE A 81 6.73 1.93 4.87
N TYR A 82 6.91 2.21 3.57
CA TYR A 82 5.81 2.43 2.64
C TYR A 82 4.84 1.23 2.59
N MET A 83 5.37 0.00 2.53
CA MET A 83 4.55 -1.22 2.58
C MET A 83 3.74 -1.35 3.88
N ILE A 84 4.34 -1.06 5.02
CA ILE A 84 3.65 -1.11 6.32
C ILE A 84 2.50 -0.08 6.35
N ILE A 85 2.75 1.13 5.85
CA ILE A 85 1.73 2.19 5.82
C ILE A 85 0.57 1.82 4.89
N ILE A 86 0.85 1.26 3.70
CA ILE A 86 -0.22 0.79 2.80
C ILE A 86 -1.01 -0.35 3.43
N LEU A 87 -0.36 -1.33 4.07
CA LEU A 87 -1.09 -2.41 4.75
C LEU A 87 -2.00 -1.87 5.87
N ALA A 88 -1.54 -0.86 6.62
CA ALA A 88 -2.35 -0.20 7.63
C ALA A 88 -3.53 0.58 7.01
N ALA A 89 -3.31 1.27 5.89
CA ALA A 89 -4.36 1.97 5.15
C ALA A 89 -5.42 0.99 4.63
N LEU A 90 -5.00 -0.15 4.07
CA LEU A 90 -5.88 -1.20 3.59
C LEU A 90 -6.75 -1.77 4.71
N ALA A 91 -6.16 -2.08 5.86
CA ALA A 91 -6.91 -2.56 7.02
C ALA A 91 -7.97 -1.54 7.48
N LEU A 92 -7.61 -0.26 7.52
CA LEU A 92 -8.54 0.83 7.86
C LEU A 92 -9.64 0.98 6.79
N GLN A 93 -9.28 0.88 5.51
CA GLN A 93 -10.20 0.99 4.39
C GLN A 93 -11.23 -0.16 4.38
N VAL A 94 -10.79 -1.39 4.63
CA VAL A 94 -11.68 -2.55 4.80
C VAL A 94 -12.62 -2.35 5.99
N TYR A 95 -12.11 -1.87 7.12
CA TYR A 95 -12.94 -1.57 8.28
C TYR A 95 -14.04 -0.53 7.97
N ILE A 96 -13.69 0.58 7.33
CA ILE A 96 -14.64 1.61 6.89
C ILE A 96 -15.65 1.01 5.89
N GLY A 97 -15.17 0.21 4.94
CA GLY A 97 -15.99 -0.49 3.95
C GLY A 97 -17.03 -1.41 4.60
N ILE A 98 -16.66 -2.19 5.62
CA ILE A 98 -17.60 -3.03 6.38
C ILE A 98 -18.67 -2.19 7.08
N LYS A 99 -18.29 -1.03 7.66
CA LYS A 99 -19.25 -0.12 8.30
C LYS A 99 -20.25 0.45 7.29
N PHE A 100 -19.77 0.88 6.13
CA PHE A 100 -20.64 1.33 5.03
C PHE A 100 -21.54 0.22 4.52
N TYR A 101 -21.00 -0.98 4.34
CA TYR A 101 -21.77 -2.14 3.88
C TYR A 101 -22.91 -2.46 4.85
N LYS A 102 -22.64 -2.50 6.17
CA LYS A 102 -23.68 -2.74 7.18
C LYS A 102 -24.78 -1.67 7.16
N ALA A 103 -24.40 -0.40 7.02
CA ALA A 103 -25.36 0.70 6.92
C ALA A 103 -26.19 0.64 5.63
N SER A 104 -25.58 0.21 4.52
CA SER A 104 -26.23 0.07 3.21
C SER A 104 -27.13 -1.16 3.11
N ALA A 105 -26.75 -2.29 3.72
CA ALA A 105 -27.53 -3.51 3.69
C ALA A 105 -28.88 -3.36 4.44
N ASN A 106 -28.90 -2.59 5.53
CA ASN A 106 -30.07 -2.42 6.38
C ASN A 106 -30.40 -0.93 6.58
N VAL A 107 -30.55 -0.17 5.48
CA VAL A 107 -30.81 1.29 5.54
C VAL A 107 -32.01 1.64 6.41
N SER A 108 -33.10 0.86 6.37
CA SER A 108 -34.29 1.13 7.19
C SER A 108 -33.98 1.05 8.69
N ALA A 109 -33.26 0.01 9.13
CA ALA A 109 -32.88 -0.14 10.54
C ALA A 109 -31.89 0.96 10.94
N TYR A 110 -30.88 1.22 10.11
CA TYR A 110 -29.90 2.28 10.33
C TYR A 110 -30.56 3.66 10.47
N MET A 111 -31.52 4.00 9.60
CA MET A 111 -32.25 5.27 9.67
C MET A 111 -33.13 5.37 10.92
N SER A 112 -33.80 4.28 11.31
CA SER A 112 -34.61 4.23 12.53
C SER A 112 -33.76 4.39 13.79
N ASP A 113 -32.60 3.72 13.84
CA ASP A 113 -31.63 3.81 14.93
C ASP A 113 -30.95 5.17 15.01
N LEU A 114 -30.83 5.87 13.88
CA LEU A 114 -30.32 7.24 13.81
C LEU A 114 -31.41 8.23 14.26
N TRP A 115 -32.64 8.06 13.79
CA TRP A 115 -33.75 9.00 14.05
C TRP A 115 -34.26 8.94 15.48
N THR A 116 -34.43 7.73 16.04
CA THR A 116 -35.05 7.49 17.35
C THR A 116 -34.35 8.19 18.52
N PRO A 117 -33.01 8.15 18.63
CA PRO A 117 -32.28 8.83 19.68
C PRO A 117 -31.84 10.26 19.30
N ALA A 118 -32.06 10.69 18.05
CA ALA A 118 -31.64 12.03 17.62
C ALA A 118 -32.31 13.15 18.43
N SER A 119 -31.54 14.22 18.65
CA SER A 119 -32.06 15.45 19.25
C SER A 119 -33.11 16.13 18.36
N THR A 120 -33.95 16.97 18.96
CA THR A 120 -34.93 17.78 18.25
C THR A 120 -34.27 18.64 17.18
N ASP A 121 -33.12 19.23 17.47
CA ASP A 121 -32.41 20.11 16.53
C ASP A 121 -31.86 19.34 15.33
N TYR A 122 -31.36 18.13 15.55
CA TYR A 122 -30.89 17.25 14.47
C TYR A 122 -32.04 16.85 13.55
N ARG A 123 -33.18 16.45 14.11
CA ARG A 123 -34.39 16.14 13.33
C ARG A 123 -34.90 17.37 12.58
N ALA A 124 -34.93 18.54 13.23
CA ALA A 124 -35.33 19.79 12.59
C ALA A 124 -34.45 20.12 11.38
N SER A 125 -33.12 19.94 11.51
CA SER A 125 -32.19 20.12 10.39
C SER A 125 -32.53 19.18 9.23
N LEU A 126 -32.73 17.88 9.50
CA LEU A 126 -33.08 16.90 8.47
C LEU A 126 -34.43 17.23 7.81
N GLN A 127 -35.45 17.58 8.59
CA GLN A 127 -36.77 17.95 8.08
C GLN A 127 -36.70 19.19 7.17
N ASN A 128 -35.93 20.21 7.56
CA ASN A 128 -35.74 21.42 6.78
C ASN A 128 -34.94 21.19 5.49
N GLU A 129 -33.97 20.28 5.54
CA GLU A 129 -33.08 19.91 4.43
C GLU A 129 -33.78 19.02 3.39
N PHE A 130 -34.52 18.01 3.84
CA PHE A 130 -35.22 17.04 2.99
C PHE A 130 -36.69 17.38 2.71
N LYS A 131 -37.19 18.50 3.25
CA LYS A 131 -38.58 18.96 3.07
C LYS A 131 -39.59 17.86 3.41
N CYS A 132 -39.45 17.29 4.61
CA CYS A 132 -40.29 16.20 5.10
C CYS A 132 -40.64 16.44 6.57
N CYS A 133 -41.68 15.78 7.08
CA CYS A 133 -42.10 15.89 8.49
C CYS A 133 -42.26 14.50 9.11
N GLY A 134 -41.76 14.33 10.33
CA GLY A 134 -41.82 13.05 11.06
C GLY A 134 -41.09 11.90 10.35
N PHE A 135 -40.99 10.73 11.00
CA PHE A 135 -40.27 9.58 10.42
C PHE A 135 -41.16 8.69 9.57
N GLN A 136 -41.95 7.81 10.18
CA GLN A 136 -42.87 6.93 9.43
C GLN A 136 -44.19 7.63 9.07
N THR A 137 -44.64 8.52 9.93
CA THR A 137 -45.81 9.36 9.71
C THR A 137 -45.44 10.81 10.00
N ASN A 138 -46.23 11.75 9.49
CA ASN A 138 -45.93 13.17 9.65
C ASN A 138 -45.89 13.65 11.11
N MET A 139 -46.49 12.87 12.01
CA MET A 139 -46.57 13.14 13.45
C MET A 139 -45.62 12.28 14.29
N ASP A 140 -44.89 11.34 13.68
CA ASP A 140 -43.99 10.43 14.39
C ASP A 140 -42.67 11.13 14.75
N LYS A 141 -42.53 11.49 16.03
CA LYS A 141 -41.32 12.10 16.62
C LYS A 141 -40.78 13.30 15.82
N TYR A 142 -41.68 14.06 15.20
CA TYR A 142 -41.32 15.24 14.43
C TYR A 142 -40.69 16.31 15.34
N ALA A 143 -39.75 17.08 14.79
CA ALA A 143 -39.32 18.33 15.40
C ALA A 143 -40.21 19.48 14.89
N LYS A 144 -40.58 20.36 15.82
CA LYS A 144 -41.37 21.56 15.53
C LYS A 144 -40.50 22.55 14.77
N THR A 145 -40.80 22.75 13.50
CA THR A 145 -40.17 23.76 12.64
C THR A 145 -41.26 24.61 12.00
N ASP A 146 -40.90 25.72 11.35
CA ASP A 146 -41.87 26.56 10.62
C ASP A 146 -42.63 25.79 9.54
N GLN A 147 -42.02 24.74 8.99
CA GLN A 147 -42.62 23.88 7.96
C GLN A 147 -43.45 22.73 8.57
N CYS A 148 -42.98 22.17 9.69
CA CYS A 148 -43.60 21.05 10.38
C CYS A 148 -44.26 21.49 11.68
N HIS A 149 -45.40 22.19 11.55
CA HIS A 149 -46.18 22.70 12.68
C HIS A 149 -47.60 22.08 12.73
N PRO A 150 -48.03 21.49 13.87
CA PRO A 150 -49.28 20.72 13.99
C PRO A 150 -50.55 21.51 13.64
N THR A 151 -50.53 22.83 13.82
CA THR A 151 -51.67 23.70 13.49
C THR A 151 -51.61 24.27 12.08
N ALA A 152 -50.51 24.06 11.36
CA ALA A 152 -50.38 24.52 9.98
C ALA A 152 -50.94 23.44 9.05
N LYS A 153 -51.79 23.85 8.09
CA LYS A 153 -52.21 23.01 6.96
C LYS A 153 -51.02 22.46 6.15
N SER A 154 -49.80 22.96 6.41
CA SER A 154 -48.56 22.53 5.77
C SER A 154 -48.10 21.12 6.18
N ILE A 155 -48.51 20.58 7.33
CA ILE A 155 -48.09 19.21 7.70
C ILE A 155 -48.62 18.15 6.74
N GLU A 156 -49.83 18.33 6.20
CA GLU A 156 -50.37 17.42 5.18
C GLU A 156 -49.70 17.61 3.82
N ALA A 157 -49.01 18.74 3.60
CA ALA A 157 -48.32 19.04 2.35
C ALA A 157 -46.93 18.37 2.26
N PHE A 158 -46.34 17.96 3.39
CA PHE A 158 -45.03 17.32 3.41
C PHE A 158 -45.14 15.81 3.62
N PRO A 159 -44.38 15.00 2.87
CA PRO A 159 -44.34 13.56 3.07
C PRO A 159 -43.54 13.17 4.33
N PRO A 160 -43.69 11.92 4.81
CA PRO A 160 -42.87 11.36 5.87
C PRO A 160 -41.40 11.25 5.44
N CYS A 161 -40.46 11.45 6.37
CA CYS A 161 -39.03 11.44 6.06
C CYS A 161 -38.47 10.04 5.76
N ALA A 162 -39.11 8.95 6.20
CA ALA A 162 -38.56 7.60 6.09
C ALA A 162 -38.17 7.24 4.64
N ASP A 163 -39.08 7.38 3.69
CA ASP A 163 -38.84 6.97 2.30
C ASP A 163 -37.79 7.85 1.61
N ILE A 164 -37.84 9.16 1.85
CA ILE A 164 -36.91 10.13 1.26
C ILE A 164 -35.49 9.90 1.78
N LEU A 165 -35.32 9.77 3.10
CA LEU A 165 -34.02 9.54 3.72
C LEU A 165 -33.46 8.17 3.34
N GLN A 166 -34.30 7.13 3.31
CA GLN A 166 -33.87 5.80 2.90
C GLN A 166 -33.45 5.76 1.43
N SER A 167 -34.22 6.39 0.53
CA SER A 167 -33.89 6.49 -0.89
C SER A 167 -32.57 7.24 -1.11
N TYR A 168 -32.40 8.38 -0.44
CA TYR A 168 -31.18 9.17 -0.49
C TYR A 168 -29.97 8.37 0.02
N ALA A 169 -30.11 7.69 1.16
CA ALA A 169 -29.06 6.89 1.75
C ALA A 169 -28.68 5.69 0.87
N LYS A 170 -29.65 4.96 0.31
CA LYS A 170 -29.38 3.85 -0.64
C LYS A 170 -28.57 4.34 -1.84
N SER A 171 -28.99 5.44 -2.46
CA SER A 171 -28.30 6.02 -3.62
C SER A 171 -26.88 6.49 -3.28
N THR A 172 -26.73 7.21 -2.16
CA THR A 172 -25.46 7.82 -1.77
C THR A 172 -24.47 6.78 -1.24
N PHE A 173 -24.92 5.84 -0.41
CA PHE A 173 -24.07 4.74 0.08
C PHE A 173 -23.62 3.83 -1.07
N GLY A 174 -24.47 3.59 -2.06
CA GLY A 174 -24.09 2.86 -3.27
C GLY A 174 -22.93 3.52 -4.02
N LYS A 175 -23.01 4.83 -4.24
CA LYS A 175 -21.92 5.60 -4.88
C LYS A 175 -20.64 5.60 -4.04
N ALA A 176 -20.75 5.81 -2.73
CA ALA A 176 -19.61 5.78 -1.82
C ALA A 176 -18.91 4.42 -1.81
N TYR A 177 -19.68 3.33 -1.83
CA TYR A 177 -19.15 1.98 -1.90
C TYR A 177 -18.35 1.72 -3.18
N LEU A 178 -18.84 2.18 -4.35
CA LEU A 178 -18.10 2.06 -5.61
C LEU A 178 -16.76 2.81 -5.57
N VAL A 179 -16.74 4.01 -5.00
CA VAL A 179 -15.50 4.79 -4.84
C VAL A 179 -14.53 4.08 -3.90
N MET A 180 -15.00 3.52 -2.78
CA MET A 180 -14.17 2.75 -1.85
C MET A 180 -13.60 1.47 -2.47
N PHE A 181 -14.37 0.80 -3.32
CA PHE A 181 -13.91 -0.39 -4.06
C PHE A 181 -12.85 -0.03 -5.11
N ALA A 182 -13.05 1.06 -5.85
CA ALA A 182 -12.06 1.57 -6.79
C ALA A 182 -10.76 2.03 -6.09
N ALA A 183 -10.87 2.61 -4.90
CA ALA A 183 -9.70 2.93 -4.09
C ALA A 183 -8.93 1.67 -3.68
N LEU A 184 -9.64 0.59 -3.33
CA LEU A 184 -9.03 -0.68 -2.90
C LEU A 184 -8.25 -1.32 -4.05
N SER A 185 -8.79 -1.29 -5.28
CA SER A 185 -8.07 -1.82 -6.44
C SER A 185 -6.80 -1.02 -6.75
N LEU A 186 -6.82 0.31 -6.61
CA LEU A 186 -5.63 1.16 -6.72
C LEU A 186 -4.60 0.88 -5.63
N GLU A 187 -5.04 0.57 -4.42
CA GLU A 187 -4.16 0.20 -3.31
C GLU A 187 -3.47 -1.16 -3.54
N VAL A 188 -4.20 -2.16 -4.03
CA VAL A 188 -3.62 -3.44 -4.43
C VAL A 188 -2.59 -3.27 -5.54
N LEU A 189 -2.87 -2.38 -6.50
CA LEU A 189 -1.92 -2.04 -7.56
C LEU A 189 -0.65 -1.38 -7.01
N ALA A 190 -0.80 -0.48 -6.03
CA ALA A 190 0.33 0.15 -5.34
C ALA A 190 1.17 -0.88 -4.56
N MET A 191 0.53 -1.83 -3.88
CA MET A 191 1.23 -2.95 -3.21
C MET A 191 2.01 -3.82 -4.21
N ALA A 192 1.40 -4.17 -5.35
CA ALA A 192 2.08 -4.95 -6.39
C ALA A 192 3.34 -4.23 -6.92
N ASN A 193 3.25 -2.91 -7.10
CA ASN A 193 4.39 -2.08 -7.50
C ASN A 193 5.49 -2.06 -6.44
N ALA A 194 5.11 -1.89 -5.16
CA ALA A 194 6.02 -1.90 -4.04
C ALA A 194 6.78 -3.22 -3.90
N ILE A 195 6.06 -4.34 -4.02
CA ILE A 195 6.65 -5.70 -3.99
C ILE A 195 7.63 -5.86 -5.15
N THR A 196 7.25 -5.43 -6.36
CA THR A 196 8.13 -5.49 -7.53
C THR A 196 9.43 -4.71 -7.32
N LEU A 197 9.37 -3.54 -6.66
CA LEU A 197 10.54 -2.75 -6.33
C LEU A 197 11.42 -3.43 -5.28
N LEU A 198 10.81 -4.01 -4.25
CA LEU A 198 11.55 -4.79 -3.25
C LEU A 198 12.30 -5.95 -3.92
N CYS A 199 11.61 -6.74 -4.75
CA CYS A 199 12.20 -7.88 -5.46
C CYS A 199 13.34 -7.46 -6.41
N THR A 200 13.21 -6.33 -7.10
CA THR A 200 14.26 -5.83 -8.00
C THR A 200 15.42 -5.15 -7.26
N SER A 201 15.20 -4.64 -6.05
CA SER A 201 16.23 -4.00 -5.24
C SER A 201 17.23 -5.01 -4.65
N PHE A 202 16.76 -6.18 -4.22
CA PHE A 202 17.63 -7.23 -3.64
C PHE A 202 18.78 -7.66 -4.57
N GLY A 203 18.56 -7.69 -5.89
CA GLY A 203 19.62 -8.01 -6.85
C GLY A 203 20.59 -6.85 -7.14
N GLY A 204 20.16 -5.60 -6.89
CA GLY A 204 20.92 -4.40 -7.23
C GLY A 204 22.00 -4.04 -6.20
N ASP A 205 21.75 -4.32 -4.92
CA ASP A 205 22.69 -4.00 -3.85
C ASP A 205 23.99 -4.79 -3.98
N GLU A 206 23.91 -6.09 -4.28
CA GLU A 206 25.09 -6.92 -4.56
C GLU A 206 25.90 -6.39 -5.74
N GLU A 207 25.25 -6.00 -6.84
CA GLU A 207 25.98 -5.49 -8.01
C GLU A 207 26.61 -4.12 -7.72
N SER A 208 25.94 -3.27 -6.94
CA SER A 208 26.47 -1.98 -6.51
C SER A 208 27.71 -2.16 -5.62
N GLU A 209 27.68 -3.16 -4.72
CA GLU A 209 28.82 -3.48 -3.85
C GLU A 209 29.95 -4.10 -4.67
N ARG A 210 29.65 -5.01 -5.61
CA ARG A 210 30.63 -5.53 -6.57
C ARG A 210 31.25 -4.40 -7.42
N ARG A 211 30.48 -3.40 -7.85
CA ARG A 211 31.00 -2.21 -8.55
C ARG A 211 31.85 -1.32 -7.64
N LYS A 212 31.47 -1.14 -6.38
CA LYS A 212 32.29 -0.41 -5.40
C LYS A 212 33.62 -1.14 -5.17
N ARG A 213 33.62 -2.47 -4.99
CA ARG A 213 34.84 -3.29 -4.88
C ARG A 213 35.73 -3.18 -6.12
N ARG A 214 35.15 -3.08 -7.32
CA ARG A 214 35.91 -2.82 -8.57
C ARG A 214 36.50 -1.40 -8.64
N LYS A 215 35.84 -0.39 -8.07
CA LYS A 215 36.32 1.00 -8.06
C LYS A 215 37.32 1.28 -6.94
N SER A 216 37.23 0.57 -5.82
CA SER A 216 38.23 0.62 -4.75
C SER A 216 39.48 -0.19 -5.10
N GLY A 217 39.75 -0.43 -6.38
CA GLY A 217 40.96 -1.10 -6.84
C GLY A 217 42.13 -0.55 -6.05
N ILE A 218 42.73 -1.41 -5.24
CA ILE A 218 44.00 -1.15 -4.58
C ILE A 218 44.89 -0.58 -5.68
N LYS A 219 45.28 0.68 -5.56
CA LYS A 219 46.29 1.24 -6.46
C LYS A 219 47.48 0.31 -6.35
N LEU A 220 47.83 -0.33 -7.46
CA LEU A 220 48.99 -1.21 -7.53
C LEU A 220 50.28 -0.45 -7.14
N ASP A 221 50.24 0.88 -7.20
CA ASP A 221 51.35 1.77 -6.84
C ASP A 221 51.63 1.86 -5.33
N ASP A 222 50.75 1.32 -4.46
CA ASP A 222 51.01 1.17 -3.02
C ASP A 222 51.47 -0.24 -2.62
N MET A 223 51.65 -1.15 -3.59
CA MET A 223 52.53 -2.30 -3.40
C MET A 223 53.96 -1.84 -3.69
N SER A 224 54.53 -1.06 -2.77
CA SER A 224 55.98 -0.88 -2.75
C SER A 224 56.62 -2.25 -2.58
N VAL A 225 57.27 -2.68 -3.65
CA VAL A 225 58.15 -3.84 -3.71
C VAL A 225 59.38 -3.53 -2.86
N GLU A 226 59.24 -3.65 -1.55
CA GLU A 226 60.35 -3.77 -0.60
C GLU A 226 60.15 -5.03 0.23
N THR A 227 60.04 -6.17 -0.45
CA THR A 227 60.47 -7.43 0.15
C THR A 227 61.33 -8.13 -0.90
N PRO A 228 62.66 -8.10 -0.76
CA PRO A 228 63.53 -8.81 -1.65
C PRO A 228 63.24 -10.30 -1.52
N THR A 229 63.04 -10.95 -2.66
CA THR A 229 63.14 -12.39 -2.83
C THR A 229 64.48 -12.88 -2.28
N THR A 230 64.49 -13.42 -1.07
CA THR A 230 65.55 -14.33 -0.63
C THR A 230 65.11 -15.75 -0.94
N LEU A 231 65.54 -16.17 -2.13
CA LEU A 231 65.71 -17.55 -2.51
C LEU A 231 66.86 -18.15 -1.70
N VAL A 232 66.62 -18.67 -0.49
CA VAL A 232 67.50 -19.64 0.16
C VAL A 232 66.64 -20.57 1.01
N GLY A 233 66.63 -21.86 0.66
CA GLY A 233 66.06 -22.89 1.50
C GLY A 233 66.74 -22.91 2.85
N SER A 234 65.95 -22.93 3.92
CA SER A 234 66.48 -23.29 5.22
C SER A 234 65.35 -23.82 6.09
N SER A 235 65.49 -25.09 6.43
CA SER A 235 64.84 -25.77 7.53
C SER A 235 65.02 -24.97 8.82
N TYR A 236 63.94 -24.46 9.38
CA TYR A 236 63.94 -24.00 10.77
C TYR A 236 63.04 -24.91 11.60
N ASN A 237 63.71 -25.57 12.54
CA ASN A 237 63.15 -26.36 13.61
C ASN A 237 62.08 -25.55 14.36
N LEU A 238 60.94 -26.20 14.53
CA LEU A 238 59.98 -25.92 15.59
C LEU A 238 60.74 -25.98 16.93
N TYR A 239 60.95 -24.84 17.57
CA TYR A 239 61.30 -24.82 18.99
C TYR A 239 60.00 -24.81 19.80
N ASP A 240 59.82 -25.93 20.51
CA ASP A 240 59.03 -26.07 21.73
C ASP A 240 59.40 -24.96 22.73
N GLU A 241 58.46 -24.06 23.00
CA GLU A 241 58.17 -23.37 24.27
C GLU A 241 57.13 -22.29 23.88
N GLN A 242 55.90 -22.28 24.34
CA GLN A 242 55.55 -22.25 25.74
C GLN A 242 54.06 -22.56 25.90
N LYS A 243 53.81 -23.73 26.47
CA LYS A 243 52.59 -24.05 27.23
C LYS A 243 52.39 -22.99 28.33
N LYS A 244 51.19 -22.40 28.43
CA LYS A 244 50.39 -22.28 29.68
C LYS A 244 49.16 -21.40 29.42
N TYR A 245 48.05 -21.74 30.10
CA TYR A 245 46.68 -21.21 29.96
C TYR A 245 45.98 -21.77 28.70
N TYR A 246 45.27 -22.89 28.73
CA TYR A 246 44.17 -23.24 29.63
C TYR A 246 44.15 -24.75 29.92
N ALA A 247 44.22 -25.11 31.19
CA ALA A 247 43.79 -26.42 31.68
C ALA A 247 42.72 -26.19 32.76
N GLY A 248 41.54 -26.78 32.58
CA GLY A 248 40.55 -26.98 33.64
C GLY A 248 39.11 -26.69 33.25
N SER A 249 38.41 -27.65 32.62
CA SER A 249 37.34 -28.42 33.30
C SER A 249 36.74 -29.51 32.38
N PRO A 250 36.26 -30.65 32.91
CA PRO A 250 35.93 -31.85 32.14
C PRO A 250 34.41 -32.09 31.97
N GLY A 251 34.07 -32.87 30.94
CA GLY A 251 32.74 -33.46 30.68
C GLY A 251 32.23 -33.02 29.30
N GLY A 252 32.20 -33.84 28.25
CA GLY A 252 31.82 -35.25 28.19
C GLY A 252 30.62 -35.31 27.25
N GLY A 253 30.79 -35.83 26.02
CA GLY A 253 29.68 -35.97 25.08
C GLY A 253 30.11 -36.08 23.63
N ASN A 254 30.13 -37.32 23.14
CA ASN A 254 30.36 -37.72 21.76
C ASN A 254 29.43 -37.02 20.76
N ALA A 255 29.97 -36.56 19.64
CA ALA A 255 29.27 -36.59 18.35
C ALA A 255 30.26 -36.49 17.19
N SER A 256 30.54 -37.64 16.60
CA SER A 256 31.16 -37.82 15.29
C SER A 256 30.35 -37.11 14.20
N TYR A 257 30.96 -36.23 13.42
CA TYR A 257 30.52 -35.93 12.07
C TYR A 257 31.70 -36.05 11.10
N SER A 258 31.53 -37.00 10.17
CA SER A 258 32.40 -37.28 9.05
C SER A 258 32.45 -36.08 8.10
N THR A 259 33.63 -35.54 7.85
CA THR A 259 33.92 -34.71 6.68
C THR A 259 33.91 -35.59 5.45
N GLN A 260 32.88 -35.45 4.63
CA GLN A 260 32.78 -36.07 3.32
C GLN A 260 33.36 -35.09 2.30
N ASP A 261 34.53 -35.43 1.77
CA ASP A 261 35.18 -34.75 0.66
C ASP A 261 34.30 -34.83 -0.59
N VAL A 262 33.86 -33.67 -1.09
CA VAL A 262 33.25 -33.56 -2.43
C VAL A 262 34.26 -32.87 -3.34
N HIS A 263 35.02 -33.71 -4.07
CA HIS A 263 35.72 -33.34 -5.29
C HIS A 263 34.73 -32.71 -6.29
N SER A 264 34.93 -31.43 -6.62
CA SER A 264 34.32 -30.81 -7.81
C SER A 264 35.34 -30.84 -8.95
N PRO A 265 35.02 -31.46 -10.10
CA PRO A 265 35.91 -31.42 -11.24
C PRO A 265 35.79 -30.07 -11.96
N VAL A 266 36.97 -29.56 -12.31
CA VAL A 266 37.22 -28.47 -13.24
C VAL A 266 36.58 -28.79 -14.59
N SER A 267 35.64 -27.95 -15.04
CA SER A 267 35.17 -27.94 -16.43
C SER A 267 35.63 -26.65 -17.10
N ASN A 268 36.75 -26.75 -17.82
CA ASN A 268 37.16 -25.80 -18.84
C ASN A 268 36.17 -25.87 -20.02
N GLY A 269 35.59 -24.73 -20.38
CA GLY A 269 34.71 -24.62 -21.54
C GLY A 269 34.85 -23.26 -22.21
N TYR A 270 35.96 -23.05 -22.92
CA TYR A 270 36.04 -22.05 -23.98
C TYR A 270 35.28 -22.59 -25.20
N GLY A 271 34.30 -21.83 -25.69
CA GLY A 271 33.57 -22.16 -26.91
C GLY A 271 32.99 -20.91 -27.55
N MET A 272 33.78 -20.28 -28.42
CA MET A 272 33.26 -19.38 -29.46
C MET A 272 32.28 -20.16 -30.35
N TYR A 273 31.14 -19.57 -30.69
CA TYR A 273 30.62 -19.61 -32.06
C TYR A 273 29.81 -18.36 -32.36
N ASN A 274 30.38 -17.58 -33.27
CA ASN A 274 29.74 -16.54 -34.05
C ASN A 274 29.20 -17.22 -35.32
N GLN A 275 27.89 -17.15 -35.59
CA GLN A 275 27.37 -17.37 -36.94
C GLN A 275 26.06 -16.61 -37.15
N ASN A 276 26.20 -15.50 -37.87
CA ASN A 276 25.16 -14.94 -38.72
C ASN A 276 24.84 -15.95 -39.85
N ALA A 277 23.59 -15.98 -40.31
CA ALA A 277 23.18 -15.93 -41.74
C ALA A 277 21.91 -16.74 -42.06
N TYR A 278 20.93 -16.05 -42.64
CA TYR A 278 20.08 -16.45 -43.78
C TYR A 278 19.11 -17.66 -43.68
N GLN A 279 17.80 -17.37 -43.70
CA GLN A 279 16.83 -17.72 -44.77
C GLN A 279 15.42 -17.23 -44.34
N SER A 280 14.74 -16.35 -45.11
CA SER A 280 13.77 -16.69 -46.19
C SER A 280 12.69 -17.66 -45.70
N SER A 281 11.37 -17.47 -45.83
CA SER A 281 10.60 -16.97 -46.97
C SER A 281 9.12 -17.36 -46.70
N HIS A 282 8.18 -16.57 -47.20
CA HIS A 282 6.81 -16.91 -47.62
C HIS A 282 5.88 -17.80 -46.78
N GLY A 283 4.63 -17.34 -46.62
CA GLY A 283 3.48 -18.25 -46.63
C GLY A 283 2.23 -17.83 -45.86
N ASN A 284 1.33 -17.14 -46.57
CA ASN A 284 -0.12 -17.38 -46.65
C ASN A 284 -0.99 -17.20 -45.39
N GLN A 285 -1.88 -16.20 -45.33
CA GLN A 285 -3.13 -16.10 -46.10
C GLN A 285 -4.07 -17.30 -45.83
N TYR A 286 -4.98 -17.15 -44.85
CA TYR A 286 -6.28 -17.83 -44.86
C TYR A 286 -7.37 -16.88 -44.38
N ASN A 287 -8.34 -16.72 -45.28
CA ASN A 287 -9.63 -16.07 -45.11
C ASN A 287 -10.58 -16.91 -44.24
N ALA A 288 -11.60 -16.21 -43.74
CA ALA A 288 -13.00 -16.63 -43.60
C ALA A 288 -13.31 -17.87 -42.74
N TYR A 289 -14.06 -17.67 -41.66
CA TYR A 289 -15.51 -17.91 -41.61
C TYR A 289 -16.17 -16.92 -40.67
#